data_AF-A0A1G0YW90-F1
#
_entry.id   AF-A0A1G0YW90-F1
#
_cell.length_a   1.000
_cell.length_b   1.000
_cell.length_c   1.000
_cell.angle_alpha   90.00
_cell.angle_beta   90.00
_cell.angle_gamma   90.00
#
_symmetry.space_group_name_H-M   'P 1'
#
loop_
_entity.id
_entity.type
_entity.pdbx_description
1 polymer ?
#
loop_
_entity_poly.entity_id
_entity_poly.type
_entity_poly.pdbx_seq_one_letter_code
_entity_poly.pdbx_strand_id
1 'polypeptide(L)'
;MQEKHLLIAYSWSINNIGDIGITPGLLNLIKRADPGMKAVVVTSQPANDPAYSYMKEYLPKYLNNCKVIANPFTGLIKSHEEAGEPGSAWNAFYKRWGSAKLEAYQKGCATSYDAAAISDDILELFSADMFNELNPEAVEAFKNAGFLLYNSGTTLNFGRLSIKNLWAYTLLWAMPLIIARRTGLPYGINSQSVDAVEWPVELIYRKLIGDAKFFYCRDSDSLNYLKQKGLLNANSGFRPDSTFFFKGFDEEWAENFMKKNSLAEKEFLSVIIRYSADKNIYHDPTGGTVSEDRRAEQMRKLRDFIIKWTKKTGQKVLICPETRDAITPAFEHLYSPLSDETKKCCVCMKEFWTSEQAYSVYKRSRIVISMEMHSIIMALNVGTPVIHNPFAEAGRKKWMLKDIGLEDWLLDIDETDENDLFNTATAIHENYEKSEKRIKDMMPILEAKALSTIAEIKLAFKEE
;
A
#
# COMPACT_ATOMS: atom_id res chain seq x y z
N MET A 1 12.97 -29.79 -17.40
CA MET A 1 11.99 -28.69 -17.27
C MET A 1 12.61 -27.63 -16.39
N GLN A 2 12.56 -26.36 -16.78
CA GLN A 2 12.97 -25.25 -15.92
C GLN A 2 12.02 -25.22 -14.72
N GLU A 3 12.56 -25.05 -13.51
CA GLU A 3 11.76 -25.06 -12.29
C GLU A 3 10.86 -23.81 -12.24
N LYS A 4 9.54 -24.00 -12.08
CA LYS A 4 8.55 -22.91 -12.03
C LYS A 4 8.82 -21.99 -10.82
N HIS A 5 8.47 -20.71 -10.93
CA HIS A 5 8.57 -19.74 -9.84
C HIS A 5 7.23 -19.03 -9.58
N LEU A 6 7.10 -18.38 -8.42
CA LEU A 6 6.02 -17.45 -8.12
C LEU A 6 6.36 -16.08 -8.69
N LEU A 7 5.54 -15.56 -9.60
CA LEU A 7 5.67 -14.20 -10.11
C LEU A 7 4.85 -13.25 -9.22
N ILE A 8 5.52 -12.29 -8.60
CA ILE A 8 4.88 -11.31 -7.70
C ILE A 8 4.79 -9.99 -8.45
N ALA A 9 3.55 -9.56 -8.73
CA ALA A 9 3.31 -8.28 -9.37
C ALA A 9 3.39 -7.16 -8.33
N TYR A 10 4.46 -6.36 -8.52
CA TYR A 10 4.82 -5.11 -7.86
C TYR A 10 5.37 -5.23 -6.43
N SER A 11 6.63 -4.80 -6.29
CA SER A 11 7.08 -4.02 -5.14
C SER A 11 6.82 -2.54 -5.40
N TRP A 12 6.31 -1.81 -4.41
CA TRP A 12 5.84 -0.43 -4.58
C TRP A 12 6.97 0.60 -4.42
N SER A 13 6.62 1.80 -3.94
CA SER A 13 7.49 2.97 -3.79
C SER A 13 8.58 2.81 -2.72
N ILE A 14 9.68 3.56 -2.86
CA ILE A 14 10.72 3.75 -1.82
C ILE A 14 10.56 5.06 -1.03
N ASN A 15 9.43 5.75 -1.21
CA ASN A 15 9.15 7.04 -0.57
C ASN A 15 8.15 6.95 0.60
N ASN A 16 7.68 5.73 0.89
CA ASN A 16 6.77 5.39 1.97
C ASN A 16 7.30 4.12 2.67
N ILE A 17 7.53 4.17 3.99
CA ILE A 17 8.08 3.03 4.75
C ILE A 17 7.17 1.80 4.73
N GLY A 18 5.86 2.00 4.62
CA GLY A 18 4.85 0.97 4.47
C GLY A 18 4.91 0.29 3.11
N ASP A 19 4.95 1.07 2.04
CA ASP A 19 5.07 0.55 0.66
C ASP A 19 6.32 -0.32 0.49
N ILE A 20 7.44 0.11 1.08
CA ILE A 20 8.68 -0.69 1.15
C ILE A 20 8.42 -1.99 1.93
N GLY A 21 7.69 -1.94 3.04
CA GLY A 21 7.44 -3.07 3.94
C GLY A 21 6.49 -4.15 3.40
N ILE A 22 5.62 -3.83 2.43
CA ILE A 22 4.65 -4.77 1.85
C ILE A 22 5.34 -6.01 1.27
N THR A 23 6.33 -5.80 0.40
CA THR A 23 6.96 -6.92 -0.34
C THR A 23 7.84 -7.80 0.55
N PRO A 24 8.74 -7.25 1.38
CA PRO A 24 9.46 -8.03 2.37
C PRO A 24 8.54 -8.80 3.32
N GLY A 25 7.40 -8.22 3.71
CA GLY A 25 6.40 -8.92 4.50
C GLY A 25 5.82 -10.16 3.80
N LEU A 26 5.47 -10.03 2.51
CA LEU A 26 5.06 -11.17 1.69
C LEU A 26 6.19 -12.21 1.54
N LEU A 27 7.43 -11.78 1.29
CA LEU A 27 8.59 -12.67 1.16
C LEU A 27 8.87 -13.44 2.45
N ASN A 28 8.68 -12.82 3.63
CA ASN A 28 8.78 -13.51 4.92
C ASN A 28 7.70 -14.58 5.11
N LEU A 29 6.46 -14.32 4.69
CA LEU A 29 5.38 -15.32 4.69
C LEU A 29 5.73 -16.50 3.79
N ILE A 30 6.21 -16.22 2.58
CA ILE A 30 6.66 -17.25 1.62
C ILE A 30 7.79 -18.06 2.25
N LYS A 31 8.84 -17.42 2.75
CA LYS A 31 9.97 -18.08 3.41
C LYS A 31 9.53 -18.96 4.58
N ARG A 32 8.53 -18.53 5.36
CA ARG A 32 7.99 -19.31 6.48
C ARG A 32 7.21 -20.54 6.00
N ALA A 33 6.42 -20.41 4.95
CA ALA A 33 5.62 -21.51 4.40
C ALA A 33 6.44 -22.49 3.55
N ASP A 34 7.44 -21.98 2.85
CA ASP A 34 8.31 -22.71 1.93
C ASP A 34 9.62 -21.93 1.68
N PRO A 35 10.68 -22.20 2.47
CA PRO A 35 11.98 -21.54 2.29
C PRO A 35 12.62 -21.79 0.92
N GLY A 36 12.22 -22.87 0.22
CA GLY A 36 12.75 -23.26 -1.08
C GLY A 36 12.06 -22.57 -2.26
N MET A 37 10.89 -21.96 -2.05
CA MET A 37 10.10 -21.36 -3.12
C MET A 37 10.90 -20.28 -3.86
N LYS A 38 10.97 -20.43 -5.18
CA LYS A 38 11.53 -19.42 -6.08
C LYS A 38 10.51 -18.32 -6.33
N ALA A 39 10.94 -17.07 -6.23
CA ALA A 39 10.09 -15.92 -6.52
C ALA A 39 10.78 -14.98 -7.51
N VAL A 40 10.00 -14.39 -8.41
CA VAL A 40 10.41 -13.25 -9.23
C VAL A 40 9.49 -12.09 -8.88
N VAL A 41 10.06 -11.00 -8.39
CA VAL A 41 9.32 -9.77 -8.07
C VAL A 41 9.50 -8.78 -9.21
N VAL A 42 8.38 -8.32 -9.78
CA VAL A 42 8.36 -7.16 -10.66
C VAL A 42 8.34 -5.92 -9.78
N THR A 43 9.21 -4.92 -9.97
CA THR A 43 9.11 -3.66 -9.25
C THR A 43 8.10 -2.72 -9.90
N SER A 44 7.62 -1.71 -9.18
CA SER A 44 6.78 -0.65 -9.75
C SER A 44 7.56 0.29 -10.67
N GLN A 45 8.89 0.26 -10.58
CA GLN A 45 9.80 1.22 -11.20
C GLN A 45 10.47 0.66 -12.46
N PRO A 46 10.71 1.49 -13.49
CA PRO A 46 11.43 1.06 -14.68
C PRO A 46 12.92 0.79 -14.40
N ALA A 47 13.61 0.18 -15.36
CA ALA A 47 14.99 -0.29 -15.18
C ALA A 47 16.01 0.83 -14.97
N ASN A 48 15.70 2.05 -15.42
CA ASN A 48 16.55 3.23 -15.27
C ASN A 48 16.30 3.99 -13.95
N ASP A 49 15.35 3.56 -13.12
CA ASP A 49 15.06 4.22 -11.85
C ASP A 49 16.01 3.74 -10.74
N PRO A 50 16.65 4.64 -9.96
CA PRO A 50 17.51 4.26 -8.84
C PRO A 50 16.83 3.36 -7.80
N ALA A 51 15.52 3.47 -7.63
CA ALA A 51 14.75 2.64 -6.72
C ALA A 51 14.70 1.17 -7.16
N TYR A 52 14.76 0.88 -8.46
CA TYR A 52 14.90 -0.50 -8.95
C TYR A 52 16.23 -1.11 -8.51
N SER A 53 17.34 -0.37 -8.66
CA SER A 53 18.67 -0.83 -8.22
C SER A 53 18.69 -1.14 -6.73
N TYR A 54 18.10 -0.26 -5.91
CA TYR A 54 17.95 -0.52 -4.47
C TYR A 54 17.12 -1.79 -4.19
N MET A 55 15.94 -1.91 -4.80
CA MET A 55 15.04 -3.05 -4.57
C MET A 55 15.66 -4.39 -5.00
N LYS A 56 16.48 -4.38 -6.06
CA LYS A 56 17.19 -5.56 -6.56
C LYS A 56 18.15 -6.17 -5.54
N GLU A 57 18.79 -5.34 -4.73
CA GLU A 57 19.67 -5.79 -3.65
C GLU A 57 18.92 -6.01 -2.32
N TYR A 58 17.85 -5.25 -2.11
CA TYR A 58 17.09 -5.21 -0.87
C TYR A 58 16.20 -6.44 -0.67
N LEU A 59 15.37 -6.79 -1.66
CA LEU A 59 14.36 -7.85 -1.52
C LEU A 59 14.95 -9.26 -1.31
N PRO A 60 16.07 -9.66 -1.95
CA PRO A 60 16.68 -10.97 -1.72
C PRO A 60 17.12 -11.23 -0.26
N LYS A 61 17.27 -10.18 0.56
CA LYS A 61 17.55 -10.32 2.01
C LYS A 61 16.41 -11.01 2.76
N TYR A 62 15.18 -10.95 2.24
CA TYR A 62 13.98 -11.50 2.86
C TYR A 62 13.62 -12.90 2.34
N LEU A 63 14.07 -13.27 1.14
CA LEU A 63 13.95 -14.60 0.56
C LEU A 63 15.14 -14.88 -0.37
N ASN A 64 15.98 -15.86 -0.03
CA ASN A 64 17.24 -16.12 -0.74
C ASN A 64 17.04 -16.45 -2.23
N ASN A 65 15.93 -17.10 -2.60
CA ASN A 65 15.60 -17.49 -3.97
C ASN A 65 14.72 -16.45 -4.69
N CYS A 66 14.81 -15.17 -4.27
CA CYS A 66 14.10 -14.06 -4.89
C CYS A 66 14.96 -13.39 -5.96
N LYS A 67 14.45 -13.34 -7.20
CA LYS A 67 14.95 -12.48 -8.27
C LYS A 67 14.07 -11.23 -8.36
N VAL A 68 14.64 -10.09 -8.72
CA VAL A 68 13.91 -8.84 -8.91
C VAL A 68 14.12 -8.36 -10.34
N ILE A 69 13.04 -7.96 -11.02
CA ILE A 69 13.05 -7.39 -12.37
C ILE A 69 12.32 -6.05 -12.38
N ALA A 70 12.71 -5.17 -13.30
CA ALA A 70 12.08 -3.86 -13.43
C ALA A 70 10.64 -3.96 -13.99
N ASN A 71 9.83 -2.91 -13.79
CA ASN A 71 8.52 -2.79 -14.42
C ASN A 71 8.68 -2.79 -15.96
N PRO A 72 8.19 -3.81 -16.67
CA PRO A 72 8.38 -3.90 -18.11
C PRO A 72 7.34 -3.08 -18.90
N PHE A 73 6.33 -2.52 -18.24
CA PHE A 73 5.22 -1.83 -18.89
C PHE A 73 5.38 -0.30 -18.93
N THR A 74 6.26 0.24 -18.07
CA THR A 74 6.49 1.69 -17.99
C THR A 74 7.00 2.23 -19.32
N GLY A 75 6.31 3.24 -19.84
CA GLY A 75 6.66 3.91 -21.09
C GLY A 75 6.09 3.24 -22.36
N LEU A 76 5.57 2.01 -22.27
CA LEU A 76 4.94 1.31 -23.39
C LEU A 76 3.50 1.78 -23.65
N ILE A 77 2.78 2.19 -22.59
CA ILE A 77 1.43 2.74 -22.66
C ILE A 77 1.53 4.28 -22.64
N LYS A 78 0.93 4.98 -23.62
CA LYS A 78 0.85 6.45 -23.65
C LYS A 78 -0.54 6.95 -23.22
N SER A 79 -0.74 8.26 -23.22
CA SER A 79 -2.06 8.87 -23.02
C SER A 79 -2.95 8.68 -24.25
N HIS A 80 -4.26 8.93 -24.10
CA HIS A 80 -5.18 8.96 -25.25
C HIS A 80 -4.89 10.09 -26.25
N GLU A 81 -4.03 11.03 -25.92
CA GLU A 81 -3.67 12.19 -26.77
C GLU A 81 -2.50 11.84 -27.70
N GLU A 82 -1.73 10.82 -27.37
CA GLU A 82 -0.46 10.50 -28.02
C GLU A 82 -0.50 9.13 -28.68
N ALA A 83 -0.21 9.11 -29.97
CA ALA A 83 0.12 7.86 -30.65
C ALA A 83 1.44 7.29 -30.11
N GLY A 84 1.56 5.96 -30.10
CA GLY A 84 2.83 5.30 -29.79
C GLY A 84 3.81 5.32 -30.97
N GLU A 85 5.01 4.83 -30.73
CA GLU A 85 6.02 4.65 -31.78
C GLU A 85 5.50 3.73 -32.92
N PRO A 86 5.88 3.96 -34.19
CA PRO A 86 5.60 3.04 -35.29
C PRO A 86 5.98 1.59 -34.95
N GLY A 87 5.01 0.68 -35.02
CA GLY A 87 5.20 -0.73 -34.71
C GLY A 87 4.98 -1.15 -33.24
N SER A 88 4.80 -0.20 -32.31
CA SER A 88 4.47 -0.52 -30.91
C SER A 88 3.02 -1.01 -30.76
N ALA A 89 2.78 -1.80 -29.71
CA ALA A 89 1.46 -2.29 -29.31
C ALA A 89 0.49 -1.13 -29.05
N TRP A 90 0.95 -0.09 -28.35
CA TRP A 90 0.12 1.09 -28.08
C TRP A 90 -0.26 1.82 -29.38
N ASN A 91 0.65 1.97 -30.33
CA ASN A 91 0.32 2.60 -31.61
C ASN A 91 -0.69 1.79 -32.42
N ALA A 92 -0.58 0.45 -32.43
CA ALA A 92 -1.55 -0.41 -33.08
C ALA A 92 -2.95 -0.25 -32.44
N PHE A 93 -3.03 -0.27 -31.11
CA PHE A 93 -4.26 -0.03 -30.36
C PHE A 93 -4.83 1.38 -30.60
N TYR A 94 -3.98 2.40 -30.54
CA TYR A 94 -4.35 3.78 -30.81
C TYR A 94 -4.90 3.99 -32.23
N LYS A 95 -4.31 3.34 -33.24
CA LYS A 95 -4.81 3.41 -34.62
C LYS A 95 -6.18 2.73 -34.81
N ARG A 96 -6.47 1.68 -34.04
CA ARG A 96 -7.79 1.00 -34.09
C ARG A 96 -8.91 1.88 -33.53
N TRP A 97 -8.65 2.61 -32.44
CA TRP A 97 -9.69 3.32 -31.70
C TRP A 97 -9.70 4.84 -31.92
N GLY A 98 -8.53 5.44 -32.15
CA GLY A 98 -8.35 6.88 -32.27
C GLY A 98 -8.51 7.64 -30.94
N SER A 99 -7.92 8.82 -30.87
CA SER A 99 -7.89 9.66 -29.65
C SER A 99 -9.28 9.91 -29.06
N ALA A 100 -10.25 10.31 -29.89
CA ALA A 100 -11.58 10.68 -29.43
C ALA A 100 -12.32 9.53 -28.72
N LYS A 101 -12.23 8.28 -29.22
CA LYS A 101 -12.86 7.14 -28.56
C LYS A 101 -12.15 6.75 -27.28
N LEU A 102 -10.81 6.81 -27.26
CA LEU A 102 -10.02 6.50 -26.06
C LEU A 102 -10.24 7.55 -24.96
N GLU A 103 -10.36 8.82 -25.32
CA GLU A 103 -10.75 9.89 -24.41
C GLU A 103 -12.17 9.66 -23.88
N ALA A 104 -13.13 9.35 -24.76
CA ALA A 104 -14.50 9.07 -24.36
C ALA A 104 -14.59 7.85 -23.44
N TYR A 105 -13.79 6.81 -23.69
CA TYR A 105 -13.66 5.64 -22.84
C TYR A 105 -13.13 6.04 -21.44
N GLN A 106 -12.01 6.75 -21.35
CA GLN A 106 -11.47 7.21 -20.06
C GLN A 106 -12.44 8.13 -19.30
N LYS A 107 -13.17 9.02 -19.99
CA LYS A 107 -14.15 9.90 -19.34
C LYS A 107 -15.42 9.16 -18.90
N GLY A 108 -15.64 7.93 -19.37
CA GLY A 108 -16.85 7.15 -19.12
C GLY A 108 -18.06 7.61 -19.95
N CYS A 109 -17.84 8.30 -21.08
CA CYS A 109 -18.89 8.74 -22.00
C CYS A 109 -18.95 7.97 -23.32
N ALA A 110 -18.07 6.97 -23.52
CA ALA A 110 -18.18 6.04 -24.63
C ALA A 110 -19.52 5.27 -24.58
N THR A 111 -20.07 4.94 -25.76
CA THR A 111 -21.27 4.09 -25.85
C THR A 111 -21.00 2.72 -25.23
N SER A 112 -22.05 2.01 -24.80
CA SER A 112 -21.89 0.66 -24.26
C SER A 112 -21.22 -0.30 -25.26
N TYR A 113 -21.47 -0.13 -26.56
CA TYR A 113 -20.85 -0.92 -27.63
C TYR A 113 -19.35 -0.61 -27.79
N ASP A 114 -18.98 0.67 -27.86
CA ASP A 114 -17.56 1.06 -27.97
C ASP A 114 -16.80 0.67 -26.70
N ALA A 115 -17.39 0.88 -25.52
CA ALA A 115 -16.74 0.52 -24.26
C ALA A 115 -16.50 -0.99 -24.13
N ALA A 116 -17.48 -1.82 -24.51
CA ALA A 116 -17.30 -3.26 -24.56
C ALA A 116 -16.18 -3.65 -25.53
N ALA A 117 -16.21 -3.13 -26.75
CA ALA A 117 -15.24 -3.51 -27.77
C ALA A 117 -13.81 -3.03 -27.45
N ILE A 118 -13.65 -1.85 -26.84
CA ILE A 118 -12.35 -1.36 -26.34
C ILE A 118 -11.86 -2.27 -25.19
N SER A 119 -12.74 -2.65 -24.27
CA SER A 119 -12.37 -3.55 -23.16
C SER A 119 -11.91 -4.92 -23.65
N ASP A 120 -12.63 -5.48 -24.63
CA ASP A 120 -12.29 -6.78 -25.23
C ASP A 120 -10.96 -6.69 -26.01
N ASP A 121 -10.71 -5.60 -26.76
CA ASP A 121 -9.42 -5.37 -27.41
C ASP A 121 -8.27 -5.29 -26.39
N ILE A 122 -8.45 -4.53 -25.30
CA ILE A 122 -7.48 -4.44 -24.19
C ILE A 122 -7.12 -5.84 -23.66
N LEU A 123 -8.14 -6.67 -23.43
CA LEU A 123 -7.98 -7.99 -22.83
C LEU A 123 -7.38 -9.03 -23.80
N GLU A 124 -7.62 -8.91 -25.11
CA GLU A 124 -7.32 -9.96 -26.08
C GLU A 124 -6.22 -9.61 -27.11
N LEU A 125 -6.34 -8.46 -27.77
CA LEU A 125 -5.44 -8.05 -28.86
C LEU A 125 -4.29 -7.20 -28.33
N PHE A 126 -4.59 -6.10 -27.65
CA PHE A 126 -3.57 -5.23 -27.08
C PHE A 126 -2.69 -5.99 -26.08
N SER A 127 -3.25 -6.86 -25.24
CA SER A 127 -2.48 -7.69 -24.32
C SER A 127 -1.50 -8.65 -25.02
N ALA A 128 -1.90 -9.21 -26.18
CA ALA A 128 -1.04 -10.06 -26.98
C ALA A 128 0.09 -9.27 -27.64
N ASP A 129 -0.22 -8.10 -28.20
CA ASP A 129 0.77 -7.18 -28.77
C ASP A 129 1.77 -6.73 -27.70
N MET A 130 1.26 -6.35 -26.52
CA MET A 130 2.07 -5.94 -25.36
C MET A 130 3.01 -7.05 -24.90
N PHE A 131 2.55 -8.31 -24.86
CA PHE A 131 3.40 -9.45 -24.49
C PHE A 131 4.59 -9.63 -25.44
N ASN A 132 4.38 -9.42 -26.73
CA ASN A 132 5.42 -9.52 -27.75
C ASN A 132 6.44 -8.36 -27.67
N GLU A 133 6.04 -7.22 -27.12
CA GLU A 133 6.90 -6.04 -26.93
C GLU A 133 7.72 -6.10 -25.62
N LEU A 134 7.39 -7.01 -24.70
CA LEU A 134 8.14 -7.14 -23.45
C LEU A 134 9.60 -7.54 -23.71
N ASN A 135 10.50 -7.02 -22.87
CA ASN A 135 11.89 -7.41 -22.90
C ASN A 135 12.06 -8.91 -22.56
N PRO A 136 13.16 -9.57 -23.02
CA PRO A 136 13.34 -11.00 -22.83
C PRO A 136 13.28 -11.48 -21.37
N GLU A 137 13.77 -10.68 -20.42
CA GLU A 137 13.74 -11.01 -19.00
C GLU A 137 12.31 -11.06 -18.44
N ALA A 138 11.44 -10.12 -18.84
CA ALA A 138 10.04 -10.13 -18.47
C ALA A 138 9.27 -11.27 -19.16
N VAL A 139 9.53 -11.53 -20.45
CA VAL A 139 8.93 -12.67 -21.17
C VAL A 139 9.28 -13.99 -20.48
N GLU A 140 10.54 -14.18 -20.09
CA GLU A 140 10.97 -15.37 -19.34
C GLU A 140 10.28 -15.48 -17.99
N ALA A 141 10.14 -14.36 -17.26
CA ALA A 141 9.43 -14.33 -15.98
C ALA A 141 7.97 -14.80 -16.12
N PHE A 142 7.22 -14.29 -17.09
CA PHE A 142 5.84 -14.74 -17.31
C PHE A 142 5.76 -16.19 -17.82
N LYS A 143 6.63 -16.62 -18.75
CA LYS A 143 6.59 -17.99 -19.31
C LYS A 143 6.94 -19.07 -18.30
N ASN A 144 7.86 -18.77 -17.37
CA ASN A 144 8.34 -19.73 -16.38
C ASN A 144 7.64 -19.59 -15.02
N ALA A 145 6.67 -18.69 -14.90
CA ALA A 145 5.84 -18.56 -13.71
C ALA A 145 4.88 -19.76 -13.62
N GLY A 146 4.70 -20.31 -12.42
CA GLY A 146 3.63 -21.26 -12.13
C GLY A 146 2.38 -20.61 -11.56
N PHE A 147 2.50 -19.36 -11.09
CA PHE A 147 1.40 -18.57 -10.59
C PHE A 147 1.81 -17.09 -10.58
N LEU A 148 0.87 -16.18 -10.83
CA LEU A 148 1.03 -14.75 -10.59
C LEU A 148 0.26 -14.31 -9.34
N LEU A 149 0.95 -13.76 -8.36
CA LEU A 149 0.34 -13.12 -7.20
C LEU A 149 0.41 -11.61 -7.36
N TYR A 150 -0.74 -10.95 -7.44
CA TYR A 150 -0.80 -9.50 -7.33
C TYR A 150 -0.66 -9.10 -5.86
N ASN A 151 0.40 -8.36 -5.54
CA ASN A 151 0.76 -8.06 -4.16
C ASN A 151 -0.23 -7.08 -3.50
N SER A 152 -0.28 -7.07 -2.17
CA SER A 152 -1.17 -6.19 -1.38
C SER A 152 -0.95 -4.72 -1.73
N GLY A 153 -2.01 -3.91 -1.79
CA GLY A 153 -1.88 -2.54 -2.28
C GLY A 153 -3.20 -1.78 -2.45
N THR A 154 -3.14 -0.67 -3.21
CA THR A 154 -4.27 0.25 -3.45
C THR A 154 -4.32 0.73 -4.91
N THR A 155 -3.66 0.05 -5.83
CA THR A 155 -3.43 0.56 -7.20
C THR A 155 -4.52 0.19 -8.19
N LEU A 156 -5.36 -0.79 -7.89
CA LEU A 156 -6.51 -1.20 -8.73
C LEU A 156 -7.73 -0.28 -8.52
N ASN A 157 -7.52 1.03 -8.67
CA ASN A 157 -8.54 2.06 -8.46
C ASN A 157 -8.68 2.96 -9.70
N PHE A 158 -9.91 3.34 -10.01
CA PHE A 158 -10.24 4.28 -11.09
C PHE A 158 -11.42 5.16 -10.70
N GLY A 159 -11.23 6.49 -10.76
CA GLY A 159 -12.22 7.48 -10.32
C GLY A 159 -12.09 7.90 -8.85
N ARG A 160 -11.12 7.35 -8.11
CA ARG A 160 -10.86 7.74 -6.72
C ARG A 160 -10.61 9.25 -6.67
N LEU A 161 -11.37 9.97 -5.83
CA LEU A 161 -11.27 11.42 -5.67
C LEU A 161 -11.39 12.16 -7.01
N SER A 162 -12.25 11.65 -7.91
CA SER A 162 -12.49 12.17 -9.27
C SER A 162 -11.30 12.06 -10.23
N ILE A 163 -10.22 11.36 -9.86
CA ILE A 163 -9.05 11.18 -10.70
C ILE A 163 -9.29 10.02 -11.68
N LYS A 164 -9.39 10.36 -12.97
CA LYS A 164 -9.61 9.41 -14.07
C LYS A 164 -8.37 9.27 -14.95
N ASN A 165 -7.32 8.67 -14.39
CA ASN A 165 -6.13 8.30 -15.16
C ASN A 165 -6.17 6.81 -15.49
N LEU A 166 -6.76 6.47 -16.63
CA LEU A 166 -6.86 5.08 -17.06
C LEU A 166 -5.51 4.62 -17.61
N TRP A 167 -5.00 5.31 -18.62
CA TRP A 167 -3.91 4.79 -19.45
C TRP A 167 -2.57 4.77 -18.72
N ALA A 168 -2.20 5.87 -18.05
CA ALA A 168 -0.90 6.00 -17.40
C ALA A 168 -0.88 5.48 -15.95
N TYR A 169 -2.02 5.04 -15.41
CA TYR A 169 -2.11 4.52 -14.05
C TYR A 169 -2.88 3.20 -13.98
N THR A 170 -4.20 3.24 -14.14
CA THR A 170 -5.07 2.08 -13.88
C THR A 170 -4.73 0.87 -14.76
N LEU A 171 -4.55 1.10 -16.06
CA LEU A 171 -4.22 0.06 -17.03
C LEU A 171 -2.79 -0.44 -16.82
N LEU A 172 -1.83 0.48 -16.65
CA LEU A 172 -0.43 0.16 -16.34
C LEU A 172 -0.33 -0.82 -15.17
N TRP A 173 -1.00 -0.53 -14.06
CA TRP A 173 -0.97 -1.38 -12.86
C TRP A 173 -1.77 -2.67 -13.00
N ALA A 174 -2.73 -2.74 -13.93
CA ALA A 174 -3.48 -3.96 -14.22
C ALA A 174 -2.77 -4.89 -15.23
N MET A 175 -1.75 -4.42 -15.96
CA MET A 175 -1.10 -5.18 -17.03
C MET A 175 -0.61 -6.58 -16.63
N PRO A 176 0.03 -6.82 -15.47
CA PRO A 176 0.44 -8.17 -15.11
C PRO A 176 -0.74 -9.16 -15.06
N LEU A 177 -1.90 -8.72 -14.56
CA LEU A 177 -3.13 -9.52 -14.51
C LEU A 177 -3.70 -9.77 -15.90
N ILE A 178 -3.70 -8.74 -16.75
CA ILE A 178 -4.18 -8.82 -18.13
C ILE A 178 -3.32 -9.80 -18.94
N ILE A 179 -2.00 -9.71 -18.82
CA ILE A 179 -1.06 -10.64 -19.46
C ILE A 179 -1.25 -12.06 -18.93
N ALA A 180 -1.33 -12.24 -17.60
CA ALA A 180 -1.51 -13.57 -17.01
C ALA A 180 -2.80 -14.23 -17.51
N ARG A 181 -3.91 -13.48 -17.53
CA ARG A 181 -5.17 -13.93 -18.11
C ARG A 181 -5.00 -14.36 -19.57
N ARG A 182 -4.35 -13.52 -20.38
CA ARG A 182 -4.18 -13.76 -21.82
C ARG A 182 -3.33 -14.99 -22.14
N THR A 183 -2.29 -15.23 -21.33
CA THR A 183 -1.36 -16.36 -21.50
C THR A 183 -1.84 -17.64 -20.81
N GLY A 184 -2.92 -17.57 -20.03
CA GLY A 184 -3.44 -18.69 -19.24
C GLY A 184 -2.65 -18.96 -17.96
N LEU A 185 -1.75 -18.06 -17.55
CA LEU A 185 -1.04 -18.16 -16.27
C LEU A 185 -2.04 -17.99 -15.12
N PRO A 186 -2.24 -18.96 -14.21
CA PRO A 186 -3.12 -18.79 -13.08
C PRO A 186 -2.65 -17.63 -12.18
N TYR A 187 -3.60 -16.86 -11.67
CA TYR A 187 -3.30 -15.71 -10.83
C TYR A 187 -4.31 -15.52 -9.70
N GLY A 188 -3.87 -14.78 -8.68
CA GLY A 188 -4.67 -14.35 -7.55
C GLY A 188 -4.35 -12.91 -7.17
N ILE A 189 -5.36 -12.19 -6.69
CA ILE A 189 -5.22 -10.79 -6.28
C ILE A 189 -5.22 -10.74 -4.76
N ASN A 190 -4.09 -10.37 -4.15
CA ASN A 190 -3.94 -10.35 -2.70
C ASN A 190 -4.39 -9.02 -2.10
N SER A 191 -4.72 -9.06 -0.80
CA SER A 191 -5.15 -7.99 0.11
C SER A 191 -5.13 -6.53 -0.44
N GLN A 192 -6.08 -6.19 -1.33
CA GLN A 192 -6.24 -4.83 -1.88
C GLN A 192 -7.17 -3.96 -1.01
N SER A 193 -6.95 -2.66 -1.01
CA SER A 193 -8.01 -1.68 -0.74
C SER A 193 -8.52 -1.09 -2.06
N VAL A 194 -9.83 -1.08 -2.23
CA VAL A 194 -10.50 -0.58 -3.44
C VAL A 194 -11.48 0.53 -3.06
N ASP A 195 -11.06 1.78 -3.28
CA ASP A 195 -11.83 2.98 -3.00
C ASP A 195 -12.86 3.27 -4.10
N ALA A 196 -12.49 3.08 -5.38
CA ALA A 196 -13.33 3.39 -6.53
C ALA A 196 -13.02 2.51 -7.75
N VAL A 197 -14.09 2.01 -8.37
CA VAL A 197 -14.12 1.41 -9.71
C VAL A 197 -15.27 2.05 -10.46
N GLU A 198 -14.96 3.06 -11.27
CA GLU A 198 -15.92 3.72 -12.13
C GLU A 198 -16.01 3.09 -13.53
N TRP A 199 -17.14 3.32 -14.20
CA TRP A 199 -17.30 3.01 -15.61
C TRP A 199 -16.23 3.74 -16.45
N PRO A 200 -15.58 3.08 -17.43
CA PRO A 200 -15.86 1.73 -17.95
C PRO A 200 -14.95 0.62 -17.40
N VAL A 201 -14.05 0.90 -16.45
CA VAL A 201 -13.05 -0.07 -15.94
C VAL A 201 -13.69 -1.32 -15.34
N GLU A 202 -14.94 -1.23 -14.88
CA GLU A 202 -15.75 -2.36 -14.45
C GLU A 202 -15.81 -3.50 -15.48
N LEU A 203 -15.78 -3.20 -16.79
CA LEU A 203 -15.79 -4.21 -17.85
C LEU A 203 -14.52 -5.08 -17.83
N ILE A 204 -13.36 -4.44 -17.67
CA ILE A 204 -12.06 -5.11 -17.57
C ILE A 204 -11.99 -5.87 -16.24
N TYR A 205 -12.31 -5.22 -15.12
CA TYR A 205 -12.17 -5.80 -13.79
C TYR A 205 -13.12 -6.97 -13.57
N ARG A 206 -14.32 -6.97 -14.17
CA ARG A 206 -15.23 -8.11 -14.11
C ARG A 206 -14.61 -9.39 -14.67
N LYS A 207 -13.84 -9.29 -15.76
CA LYS A 207 -13.12 -10.42 -16.36
C LYS A 207 -11.90 -10.82 -15.53
N LEU A 208 -11.09 -9.83 -15.10
CA LEU A 208 -9.90 -10.11 -14.29
C LEU A 208 -10.25 -10.74 -12.94
N ILE A 209 -11.24 -10.21 -12.23
CA ILE A 209 -11.66 -10.75 -10.94
C ILE A 209 -12.38 -12.09 -11.13
N GLY A 210 -13.21 -12.22 -12.18
CA GLY A 210 -13.92 -13.45 -12.50
C GLY A 210 -12.99 -14.64 -12.76
N ASP A 211 -11.87 -14.41 -13.46
CA ASP A 211 -10.91 -15.47 -13.84
C ASP A 211 -9.82 -15.70 -12.78
N ALA A 212 -9.67 -14.81 -11.79
CA ALA A 212 -8.73 -14.98 -10.68
C ALA A 212 -9.09 -16.18 -9.80
N LYS A 213 -8.08 -16.93 -9.34
CA LYS A 213 -8.27 -18.05 -8.39
C LYS A 213 -8.83 -17.58 -7.04
N PHE A 214 -8.47 -16.37 -6.64
CA PHE A 214 -9.00 -15.67 -5.48
C PHE A 214 -8.86 -14.15 -5.66
N PHE A 215 -9.69 -13.40 -4.94
CA PHE A 215 -9.53 -11.94 -4.81
C PHE A 215 -9.73 -11.50 -3.37
N TYR A 216 -8.65 -11.12 -2.71
CA TYR A 216 -8.67 -10.70 -1.32
C TYR A 216 -8.56 -9.20 -1.15
N CYS A 217 -9.34 -8.68 -0.20
CA CYS A 217 -9.22 -7.31 0.27
C CYS A 217 -8.63 -7.29 1.69
N ARG A 218 -7.92 -6.21 2.00
CA ARG A 218 -7.38 -5.96 3.34
C ARG A 218 -8.36 -5.28 4.28
N ASP A 219 -9.49 -4.81 3.79
CA ASP A 219 -10.54 -4.19 4.60
C ASP A 219 -11.94 -4.66 4.16
N SER A 220 -12.86 -4.78 5.12
CA SER A 220 -14.22 -5.25 4.87
C SER A 220 -15.06 -4.26 4.06
N ASP A 221 -14.74 -2.97 4.14
CA ASP A 221 -15.46 -1.93 3.41
C ASP A 221 -15.20 -2.00 1.90
N SER A 222 -13.97 -2.34 1.47
CA SER A 222 -13.67 -2.68 0.07
C SER A 222 -14.48 -3.89 -0.41
N LEU A 223 -14.61 -4.94 0.40
CA LEU A 223 -15.44 -6.11 0.05
C LEU A 223 -16.91 -5.72 -0.11
N ASN A 224 -17.44 -4.90 0.80
CA ASN A 224 -18.81 -4.41 0.74
C ASN A 224 -19.04 -3.57 -0.52
N TYR A 225 -18.11 -2.67 -0.84
CA TYR A 225 -18.15 -1.86 -2.06
C TYR A 225 -18.13 -2.71 -3.33
N LEU A 226 -17.20 -3.66 -3.43
CA LEU A 226 -17.08 -4.56 -4.58
C LEU A 226 -18.29 -5.49 -4.72
N LYS A 227 -18.88 -5.93 -3.61
CA LYS A 227 -20.13 -6.71 -3.60
C LYS A 227 -21.28 -5.94 -4.24
N GLN A 228 -21.44 -4.66 -3.90
CA GLN A 228 -22.47 -3.79 -4.48
C GLN A 228 -22.29 -3.59 -5.99
N LYS A 229 -21.04 -3.59 -6.46
CA LYS A 229 -20.67 -3.52 -7.89
C LYS A 229 -20.77 -4.87 -8.63
N GLY A 230 -21.02 -5.97 -7.92
CA GLY A 230 -20.96 -7.31 -8.48
C GLY A 230 -19.57 -7.65 -9.03
N LEU A 231 -18.51 -7.20 -8.35
CA LEU A 231 -17.10 -7.40 -8.70
C LEU A 231 -16.39 -8.27 -7.65
N LEU A 232 -17.04 -9.34 -7.22
CA LEU A 232 -16.46 -10.40 -6.39
C LEU A 232 -16.52 -11.73 -7.13
N ASN A 233 -15.62 -12.64 -6.81
CA ASN A 233 -15.66 -14.03 -7.26
C ASN A 233 -15.97 -14.99 -6.09
N ALA A 234 -16.06 -16.29 -6.38
CA ALA A 234 -16.42 -17.30 -5.37
C ALA A 234 -15.42 -17.40 -4.20
N ASN A 235 -14.15 -17.03 -4.45
CA ASN A 235 -13.06 -17.07 -3.48
C ASN A 235 -12.63 -15.66 -3.06
N SER A 236 -13.57 -14.71 -3.05
CA SER A 236 -13.32 -13.38 -2.52
C SER A 236 -13.47 -13.32 -1.01
N GLY A 237 -12.63 -12.52 -0.34
CA GLY A 237 -12.71 -12.38 1.10
C GLY A 237 -11.64 -11.50 1.73
N PHE A 238 -11.54 -11.57 3.06
CA PHE A 238 -10.55 -10.80 3.82
C PHE A 238 -9.22 -11.55 3.92
N ARG A 239 -8.11 -10.84 3.70
CA ARG A 239 -6.75 -11.24 4.07
C ARG A 239 -5.99 -10.04 4.63
N PRO A 240 -5.14 -10.22 5.65
CA PRO A 240 -4.34 -9.12 6.18
C PRO A 240 -3.37 -8.59 5.11
N ASP A 241 -3.04 -7.31 5.22
CA ASP A 241 -1.99 -6.69 4.42
C ASP A 241 -0.63 -7.37 4.67
N SER A 242 0.19 -7.52 3.64
CA SER A 242 1.50 -8.18 3.74
C SER A 242 2.45 -7.49 4.74
N THR A 243 2.30 -6.18 4.97
CA THR A 243 3.13 -5.40 5.90
C THR A 243 3.03 -5.90 7.35
N PHE A 244 1.92 -6.57 7.72
CA PHE A 244 1.80 -7.23 9.03
C PHE A 244 2.86 -8.30 9.27
N PHE A 245 3.62 -8.70 8.26
CA PHE A 245 4.63 -9.76 8.34
C PHE A 245 6.02 -9.26 7.96
N PHE A 246 6.21 -7.94 7.90
CA PHE A 246 7.53 -7.33 7.83
C PHE A 246 8.38 -7.76 9.03
N LYS A 247 9.67 -8.03 8.81
CA LYS A 247 10.63 -8.46 9.85
C LYS A 247 12.03 -7.94 9.53
N GLY A 248 12.14 -6.64 9.28
CA GLY A 248 13.40 -5.94 9.17
C GLY A 248 13.65 -5.07 10.39
N PHE A 249 14.88 -5.06 10.91
CA PHE A 249 15.27 -4.26 12.07
C PHE A 249 16.64 -3.63 11.83
N ASP A 250 16.77 -2.37 12.23
CA ASP A 250 18.04 -1.65 12.33
C ASP A 250 18.21 -1.19 13.78
N GLU A 251 18.60 -2.15 14.63
CA GLU A 251 18.64 -1.96 16.08
C GLU A 251 19.76 -0.97 16.48
N GLU A 252 20.91 -1.05 15.82
CA GLU A 252 22.05 -0.17 16.08
C GLU A 252 21.69 1.30 15.76
N TRP A 253 21.05 1.56 14.61
CA TRP A 253 20.60 2.91 14.30
C TRP A 253 19.58 3.42 15.32
N ALA A 254 18.60 2.59 15.69
CA ALA A 254 17.53 3.00 16.60
C ALA A 254 18.07 3.31 18.00
N GLU A 255 18.98 2.50 18.53
CA GLU A 255 19.62 2.75 19.83
C GLU A 255 20.42 4.06 19.82
N ASN A 256 21.20 4.30 18.77
CA ASN A 256 21.95 5.55 18.60
C ASN A 256 21.03 6.76 18.45
N PHE A 257 19.97 6.65 17.65
CA PHE A 257 18.97 7.69 17.46
C PHE A 257 18.25 8.02 18.76
N MET A 258 17.80 7.01 19.50
CA MET A 258 17.11 7.19 20.77
C MET A 258 18.00 7.82 21.82
N LYS A 259 19.26 7.34 21.96
CA LYS A 259 20.23 7.92 22.88
C LYS A 259 20.50 9.40 22.57
N LYS A 260 20.73 9.73 21.29
CA LYS A 260 20.97 11.12 20.83
C LYS A 260 19.80 12.04 21.16
N ASN A 261 18.58 11.55 21.11
CA ASN A 261 17.36 12.33 21.34
C ASN A 261 16.77 12.16 22.75
N SER A 262 17.45 11.42 23.63
CA SER A 262 17.00 11.03 24.97
C SER A 262 15.57 10.47 24.97
N LEU A 263 15.31 9.53 24.06
CA LEU A 263 14.08 8.73 24.04
C LEU A 263 14.35 7.45 24.84
N ALA A 264 13.65 7.25 25.94
CA ALA A 264 13.75 6.04 26.75
C ALA A 264 12.73 5.00 26.29
N GLU A 265 13.11 3.72 26.32
CA GLU A 265 12.25 2.63 25.87
C GLU A 265 10.90 2.61 26.63
N LYS A 266 9.80 2.54 25.88
CA LYS A 266 8.42 2.60 26.36
C LYS A 266 8.05 3.87 27.15
N GLU A 267 8.83 4.94 27.00
CA GLU A 267 8.62 6.24 27.66
C GLU A 267 8.46 7.42 26.67
N PHE A 268 8.08 7.12 25.42
CA PHE A 268 7.74 8.13 24.43
C PHE A 268 6.64 7.67 23.48
N LEU A 269 5.93 8.63 22.88
CA LEU A 269 4.98 8.38 21.80
C LEU A 269 5.64 8.59 20.44
N SER A 270 5.15 7.90 19.42
CA SER A 270 5.40 8.27 18.02
C SER A 270 4.13 8.85 17.41
N VAL A 271 4.22 10.05 16.83
CA VAL A 271 3.12 10.74 16.16
C VAL A 271 3.48 10.91 14.68
N ILE A 272 2.60 10.42 13.81
CA ILE A 272 2.76 10.43 12.35
C ILE A 272 1.56 11.17 11.76
N ILE A 273 1.84 12.15 10.90
CA ILE A 273 0.82 12.91 10.19
C ILE A 273 0.74 12.55 8.72
N ARG A 274 -0.41 12.84 8.12
CA ARG A 274 -0.59 12.98 6.68
C ARG A 274 -1.16 14.36 6.43
N TYR A 275 -0.49 15.12 5.55
CA TYR A 275 -0.87 16.50 5.26
C TYR A 275 -1.26 16.64 3.79
N SER A 276 -2.55 16.86 3.54
CA SER A 276 -3.18 16.82 2.21
C SER A 276 -3.01 18.11 1.39
N ALA A 277 -1.79 18.62 1.29
CA ALA A 277 -1.48 19.81 0.49
C ALA A 277 -1.33 19.47 -1.01
N ASP A 278 -1.47 20.48 -1.88
CA ASP A 278 -1.14 20.35 -3.31
C ASP A 278 0.32 19.94 -3.47
N LYS A 279 0.60 18.99 -4.37
CA LYS A 279 1.93 18.39 -4.52
C LYS A 279 2.56 18.64 -5.88
N ASN A 280 3.89 18.78 -5.85
CA ASN A 280 4.74 18.80 -7.04
C ASN A 280 5.66 17.57 -7.20
N ILE A 281 5.98 16.78 -6.15
CA ILE A 281 7.17 15.87 -6.23
C ILE A 281 6.95 14.38 -5.86
N TYR A 282 5.89 13.95 -5.17
CA TYR A 282 5.77 12.52 -4.76
C TYR A 282 4.33 11.94 -4.76
N HIS A 283 3.41 12.57 -5.50
CA HIS A 283 2.05 12.08 -5.81
C HIS A 283 1.28 11.45 -4.61
N ASP A 284 0.79 12.28 -3.69
CA ASP A 284 -0.28 11.86 -2.77
C ASP A 284 -1.54 11.61 -3.57
N PRO A 285 -2.25 10.50 -3.34
CA PRO A 285 -3.62 10.38 -3.80
C PRO A 285 -4.57 11.44 -3.20
N THR A 286 -4.27 12.02 -2.03
CA THR A 286 -5.13 13.01 -1.36
C THR A 286 -4.66 14.46 -1.56
N GLY A 287 -3.63 14.70 -2.37
CA GLY A 287 -3.03 16.02 -2.52
C GLY A 287 -4.06 17.02 -3.05
N GLY A 288 -4.24 18.13 -2.34
CA GLY A 288 -5.20 19.17 -2.72
C GLY A 288 -6.67 18.88 -2.41
N THR A 289 -7.01 17.69 -1.89
CA THR A 289 -8.42 17.30 -1.69
C THR A 289 -9.03 17.78 -0.38
N VAL A 290 -8.21 18.17 0.60
CA VAL A 290 -8.66 18.67 1.90
C VAL A 290 -8.45 20.19 1.94
N SER A 291 -9.42 20.96 2.42
CA SER A 291 -9.29 22.43 2.53
C SER A 291 -8.21 22.84 3.53
N GLU A 292 -7.69 24.06 3.38
CA GLU A 292 -6.68 24.61 4.29
C GLU A 292 -7.17 24.68 5.74
N ASP A 293 -8.39 25.19 5.96
CA ASP A 293 -8.99 25.28 7.30
C ASP A 293 -9.11 23.91 7.97
N ARG A 294 -9.52 22.88 7.22
CA ARG A 294 -9.64 21.52 7.75
C ARG A 294 -8.28 20.94 8.08
N ARG A 295 -7.27 21.13 7.22
CA ARG A 295 -5.89 20.72 7.53
C ARG A 295 -5.36 21.43 8.77
N ALA A 296 -5.61 22.74 8.90
CA ALA A 296 -5.18 23.53 10.06
C ALA A 296 -5.83 23.03 11.35
N GLU A 297 -7.12 22.67 11.30
CA GLU A 297 -7.87 22.12 12.43
C GLU A 297 -7.37 20.72 12.82
N GLN A 298 -7.12 19.83 11.85
CA GLN A 298 -6.54 18.51 12.11
C GLN A 298 -5.19 18.63 12.84
N MET A 299 -4.33 19.55 12.38
CA MET A 299 -3.04 19.79 13.04
C MET A 299 -3.21 20.44 14.41
N ARG A 300 -4.22 21.31 14.60
CA ARG A 300 -4.55 21.90 15.91
C ARG A 300 -4.94 20.81 16.92
N LYS A 301 -5.83 19.89 16.56
CA LYS A 301 -6.21 18.75 17.42
C LYS A 301 -5.01 17.91 17.84
N LEU A 302 -4.07 17.66 16.92
CA LEU A 302 -2.84 16.93 17.24
C LEU A 302 -1.88 17.72 18.14
N ARG A 303 -1.73 19.04 17.94
CA ARG A 303 -0.95 19.90 18.84
C ARG A 303 -1.52 19.90 20.25
N ASP A 304 -2.83 20.06 20.37
CA ASP A 304 -3.54 20.03 21.65
C ASP A 304 -3.34 18.70 22.37
N PHE A 305 -3.44 17.58 21.64
CA PHE A 305 -3.12 16.26 22.16
C PHE A 305 -1.69 16.19 22.72
N ILE A 306 -0.69 16.64 21.95
CA ILE A 306 0.73 16.63 22.37
C ILE A 306 0.94 17.47 23.63
N ILE A 307 0.32 18.65 23.71
CA ILE A 307 0.41 19.54 24.88
C ILE A 307 -0.20 18.87 26.12
N LYS A 308 -1.41 18.30 26.00
CA LYS A 308 -2.07 17.60 27.10
C LYS A 308 -1.25 16.38 27.55
N TRP A 309 -0.73 15.61 26.60
CA TRP A 309 0.06 14.41 26.86
C TRP A 309 1.36 14.71 27.62
N THR A 310 2.16 15.62 27.09
CA THR A 310 3.46 15.98 27.69
C THR A 310 3.28 16.58 29.09
N LYS A 311 2.24 17.40 29.29
CA LYS A 311 1.89 17.96 30.61
C LYS A 311 1.43 16.90 31.62
N LYS A 312 0.62 15.92 31.20
CA LYS A 312 0.12 14.87 32.11
C LYS A 312 1.19 13.85 32.47
N THR A 313 1.99 13.41 31.51
CA THR A 313 2.86 12.23 31.66
C THR A 313 4.34 12.57 31.80
N GLY A 314 4.77 13.74 31.33
CA GLY A 314 6.18 14.06 31.16
C GLY A 314 6.88 13.25 30.05
N GLN A 315 6.20 12.31 29.39
CA GLN A 315 6.78 11.47 28.35
C GLN A 315 7.04 12.27 27.07
N LYS A 316 8.12 11.90 26.38
CA LYS A 316 8.50 12.56 25.13
C LYS A 316 7.58 12.18 23.97
N VAL A 317 7.56 13.02 22.95
CA VAL A 317 6.86 12.74 21.68
C VAL A 317 7.84 12.82 20.52
N LEU A 318 7.97 11.73 19.78
CA LEU A 318 8.66 11.67 18.50
C LEU A 318 7.65 11.94 17.38
N ILE A 319 7.82 13.06 16.68
CA ILE A 319 7.13 13.38 15.43
C ILE A 319 7.97 12.83 14.28
N CYS A 320 7.43 11.85 13.55
CA CYS A 320 8.15 11.11 12.52
C CYS A 320 7.29 10.87 11.27
N PRO A 321 7.90 10.76 10.08
CA PRO A 321 7.17 10.58 8.81
C PRO A 321 6.90 9.10 8.49
N GLU A 322 5.73 8.78 7.90
CA GLU A 322 5.58 7.55 7.08
C GLU A 322 6.09 7.79 5.65
N THR A 323 5.88 9.00 5.13
CA THR A 323 6.20 9.40 3.76
C THR A 323 7.18 10.59 3.73
N ARG A 324 8.01 10.67 2.68
CA ARG A 324 8.93 11.81 2.49
C ARG A 324 8.21 13.16 2.48
N ASP A 325 7.01 13.21 1.91
CA ASP A 325 6.18 14.42 1.85
C ASP A 325 5.73 14.94 3.19
N ALA A 326 5.61 14.07 4.20
CA ALA A 326 5.14 14.47 5.53
C ALA A 326 6.22 15.15 6.36
N ILE A 327 7.51 15.10 5.95
CA ILE A 327 8.63 15.66 6.73
C ILE A 327 8.47 17.17 6.95
N THR A 328 8.34 17.93 5.86
CA THR A 328 8.22 19.40 5.93
C THR A 328 6.92 19.82 6.62
N PRO A 329 5.74 19.30 6.25
CA PRO A 329 4.49 19.62 6.93
C PRO A 329 4.48 19.25 8.42
N ALA A 330 5.12 18.15 8.83
CA ALA A 330 5.22 17.78 10.22
C ALA A 330 6.01 18.81 11.02
N PHE A 331 7.09 19.35 10.43
CA PHE A 331 7.82 20.44 11.05
C PHE A 331 7.00 21.74 11.08
N GLU A 332 6.47 22.17 9.94
CA GLU A 332 5.85 23.48 9.79
C GLU A 332 4.50 23.60 10.50
N HIS A 333 3.64 22.59 10.36
CA HIS A 333 2.26 22.67 10.83
C HIS A 333 2.02 21.96 12.15
N LEU A 334 2.82 20.96 12.54
CA LEU A 334 2.67 20.28 13.82
C LEU A 334 3.68 20.77 14.86
N TYR A 335 4.99 20.71 14.58
CA TYR A 335 6.05 20.96 15.57
C TYR A 335 6.33 22.45 15.81
N SER A 336 6.55 23.24 14.74
CA SER A 336 6.95 24.64 14.81
C SER A 336 5.98 25.52 15.61
N PRO A 337 4.64 25.34 15.53
CA PRO A 337 3.70 26.14 16.30
C PRO A 337 3.61 25.78 17.80
N LEU A 338 4.26 24.69 18.25
CA LEU A 338 4.28 24.33 19.68
C LEU A 338 5.07 25.37 20.50
N SER A 339 4.69 25.54 21.77
CA SER A 339 5.44 26.37 22.71
C SER A 339 6.84 25.81 22.98
N ASP A 340 7.79 26.67 23.37
CA ASP A 340 9.16 26.24 23.68
C ASP A 340 9.23 25.20 24.80
N GLU A 341 8.31 25.27 25.77
CA GLU A 341 8.18 24.26 26.82
C GLU A 341 7.79 22.90 26.25
N THR A 342 6.76 22.85 25.39
CA THR A 342 6.31 21.59 24.76
C THR A 342 7.38 21.04 23.80
N LYS A 343 8.09 21.92 23.08
CA LYS A 343 9.19 21.54 22.17
C LYS A 343 10.32 20.82 22.89
N LYS A 344 10.62 21.13 24.16
CA LYS A 344 11.63 20.40 24.95
C LYS A 344 11.29 18.93 25.16
N CYS A 345 10.00 18.60 25.13
CA CYS A 345 9.50 17.22 25.22
C CYS A 345 9.32 16.56 23.84
N CYS A 346 9.59 17.27 22.74
CA CYS A 346 9.34 16.77 21.39
C CYS A 346 10.62 16.59 20.59
N VAL A 347 10.64 15.59 19.73
CA VAL A 347 11.69 15.34 18.73
C VAL A 347 11.01 15.31 17.38
N CYS A 348 11.35 16.23 16.47
CA CYS A 348 10.82 16.22 15.11
C CYS A 348 11.89 15.74 14.14
N MET A 349 11.63 14.64 13.45
CA MET A 349 12.53 14.14 12.42
C MET A 349 12.56 15.08 11.22
N LYS A 350 13.76 15.32 10.69
CA LYS A 350 14.01 16.20 9.53
C LYS A 350 14.41 15.42 8.27
N GLU A 351 14.57 14.12 8.39
CA GLU A 351 15.04 13.23 7.34
C GLU A 351 14.13 12.01 7.27
N PHE A 352 14.11 11.40 6.09
CA PHE A 352 13.40 10.14 5.89
C PHE A 352 14.24 8.97 6.42
N TRP A 353 13.59 8.06 7.11
CA TRP A 353 14.16 6.81 7.63
C TRP A 353 13.71 5.59 6.82
N THR A 354 14.38 4.45 7.02
CA THR A 354 13.98 3.18 6.40
C THR A 354 12.87 2.48 7.20
N SER A 355 12.25 1.47 6.58
CA SER A 355 11.26 0.61 7.23
C SER A 355 11.84 -0.11 8.45
N GLU A 356 13.09 -0.57 8.37
CA GLU A 356 13.81 -1.21 9.49
C GLU A 356 14.01 -0.27 10.68
N GLN A 357 14.40 0.97 10.39
CA GLN A 357 14.61 2.02 11.39
C GLN A 357 13.30 2.39 12.08
N ALA A 358 12.23 2.56 11.29
CA ALA A 358 10.89 2.78 11.82
C ALA A 358 10.43 1.62 12.70
N TYR A 359 10.64 0.37 12.27
CA TYR A 359 10.30 -0.83 13.04
C TYR A 359 11.00 -0.88 14.39
N SER A 360 12.32 -0.67 14.40
CA SER A 360 13.12 -0.67 15.62
C SER A 360 12.70 0.43 16.60
N VAL A 361 12.30 1.61 16.09
CA VAL A 361 11.76 2.68 16.94
C VAL A 361 10.35 2.36 17.44
N TYR A 362 9.44 1.92 16.57
CA TYR A 362 8.05 1.59 16.97
C TYR A 362 8.01 0.47 18.01
N LYS A 363 8.90 -0.51 17.93
CA LYS A 363 9.06 -1.56 18.95
C LYS A 363 9.33 -0.99 20.34
N ARG A 364 9.99 0.17 20.42
CA ARG A 364 10.35 0.86 21.67
C ARG A 364 9.43 2.02 22.02
N SER A 365 8.52 2.41 21.12
CA SER A 365 7.49 3.41 21.43
C SER A 365 6.47 2.85 22.43
N ARG A 366 5.91 3.75 23.25
CA ARG A 366 4.80 3.44 24.16
C ARG A 366 3.50 3.30 23.38
N ILE A 367 3.16 4.26 22.53
CA ILE A 367 2.00 4.20 21.63
C ILE A 367 2.42 4.83 20.29
N VAL A 368 1.94 4.27 19.18
CA VAL A 368 2.06 4.89 17.85
C VAL A 368 0.72 5.48 17.45
N ILE A 369 0.69 6.78 17.23
CA ILE A 369 -0.50 7.53 16.79
C ILE A 369 -0.26 7.98 15.36
N SER A 370 -1.10 7.57 14.43
CA SER A 370 -0.83 7.78 13.01
C SER A 370 -2.09 8.07 12.20
N MET A 371 -1.99 9.10 11.36
CA MET A 371 -2.93 9.35 10.27
C MET A 371 -2.73 8.40 9.08
N GLU A 372 -1.61 7.66 9.04
CA GLU A 372 -1.28 6.70 7.99
C GLU A 372 -1.35 5.25 8.49
N MET A 373 -1.89 4.37 7.64
CA MET A 373 -2.21 2.99 8.00
C MET A 373 -0.98 2.10 8.16
N HIS A 374 0.10 2.29 7.40
CA HIS A 374 1.20 1.33 7.46
C HIS A 374 2.02 1.49 8.74
N SER A 375 2.22 2.70 9.25
CA SER A 375 2.77 2.92 10.59
C SER A 375 1.96 2.20 11.67
N ILE A 376 0.63 2.15 11.53
CA ILE A 376 -0.24 1.40 12.45
C ILE A 376 0.03 -0.11 12.35
N ILE A 377 -0.02 -0.67 11.14
CA ILE A 377 0.25 -2.10 10.88
C ILE A 377 1.63 -2.50 11.40
N MET A 378 2.64 -1.67 11.14
CA MET A 378 4.01 -1.91 11.55
C MET A 378 4.16 -1.91 13.08
N ALA A 379 3.55 -0.95 13.77
CA ALA A 379 3.55 -0.90 15.23
C ALA A 379 2.83 -2.11 15.87
N LEU A 380 1.68 -2.51 15.31
CA LEU A 380 0.94 -3.68 15.76
C LEU A 380 1.77 -4.97 15.63
N ASN A 381 2.51 -5.16 14.53
CA ASN A 381 3.36 -6.34 14.37
C ASN A 381 4.39 -6.48 15.51
N VAL A 382 5.03 -5.38 15.91
CA VAL A 382 6.04 -5.38 16.98
C VAL A 382 5.43 -5.27 18.39
N GLY A 383 4.11 -5.41 18.51
CA GLY A 383 3.38 -5.45 19.78
C GLY A 383 3.10 -4.08 20.40
N THR A 384 3.34 -2.98 19.67
CA THR A 384 3.13 -1.63 20.21
C THR A 384 1.67 -1.19 19.99
N PRO A 385 0.95 -0.76 21.05
CA PRO A 385 -0.38 -0.17 20.92
C PRO A 385 -0.43 1.04 20.01
N VAL A 386 -1.61 1.25 19.44
CA VAL A 386 -1.81 2.23 18.38
C VAL A 386 -3.06 3.06 18.61
N ILE A 387 -3.10 4.22 17.99
CA ILE A 387 -4.33 4.97 17.70
C ILE A 387 -4.24 5.36 16.23
N HIS A 388 -5.19 4.92 15.42
CA HIS A 388 -5.29 5.37 14.04
C HIS A 388 -6.23 6.56 13.97
N ASN A 389 -5.73 7.70 13.48
CA ASN A 389 -6.50 8.92 13.35
C ASN A 389 -6.59 9.41 11.89
N PRO A 390 -7.24 8.63 11.00
CA PRO A 390 -7.38 8.97 9.59
C PRO A 390 -8.37 10.12 9.39
N PHE A 391 -8.52 10.50 8.13
CA PHE A 391 -9.63 11.32 7.63
C PHE A 391 -10.27 10.62 6.43
N ALA A 392 -11.47 11.04 6.02
CA ALA A 392 -12.27 10.36 4.99
C ALA A 392 -11.50 10.05 3.69
N GLU A 393 -10.72 11.01 3.17
CA GLU A 393 -10.00 10.90 1.88
C GLU A 393 -8.83 9.90 1.93
N ALA A 394 -8.36 9.53 3.13
CA ALA A 394 -7.35 8.48 3.31
C ALA A 394 -7.82 7.10 2.80
N GLY A 395 -9.13 6.94 2.57
CA GLY A 395 -9.74 5.81 1.87
C GLY A 395 -10.21 4.68 2.81
N ARG A 396 -10.79 3.64 2.21
CA ARG A 396 -11.43 2.51 2.91
C ARG A 396 -10.46 1.71 3.77
N LYS A 397 -9.16 1.79 3.46
CA LYS A 397 -8.07 1.15 4.22
C LYS A 397 -8.14 1.41 5.72
N LYS A 398 -8.72 2.55 6.15
CA LYS A 398 -8.89 2.89 7.57
C LYS A 398 -9.65 1.84 8.38
N TRP A 399 -10.55 1.10 7.75
CA TRP A 399 -11.38 0.09 8.42
C TRP A 399 -10.62 -1.18 8.85
N MET A 400 -9.36 -1.33 8.48
CA MET A 400 -8.51 -2.46 8.90
C MET A 400 -8.48 -2.67 10.42
N LEU A 401 -8.47 -1.59 11.22
CA LEU A 401 -8.48 -1.73 12.68
C LEU A 401 -9.77 -2.39 13.18
N LYS A 402 -10.91 -2.01 12.58
CA LYS A 402 -12.19 -2.64 12.90
C LYS A 402 -12.18 -4.12 12.53
N ASP A 403 -11.65 -4.46 11.37
CA ASP A 403 -11.61 -5.84 10.86
C ASP A 403 -10.75 -6.78 11.71
N ILE A 404 -9.80 -6.23 12.46
CA ILE A 404 -8.95 -6.98 13.40
C ILE A 404 -9.39 -6.81 14.86
N GLY A 405 -10.55 -6.20 15.11
CA GLY A 405 -11.15 -6.07 16.44
C GLY A 405 -10.53 -5.00 17.31
N LEU A 406 -9.99 -3.93 16.72
CA LEU A 406 -9.40 -2.74 17.36
C LEU A 406 -10.15 -1.44 16.99
N GLU A 407 -11.46 -1.51 16.75
CA GLU A 407 -12.27 -0.35 16.34
C GLU A 407 -12.29 0.80 17.35
N ASP A 408 -12.12 0.51 18.64
CA ASP A 408 -11.99 1.50 19.72
C ASP A 408 -10.70 2.32 19.65
N TRP A 409 -9.74 1.92 18.80
CA TRP A 409 -8.51 2.67 18.52
C TRP A 409 -8.54 3.38 17.15
N LEU A 410 -9.69 3.35 16.46
CA LEU A 410 -9.93 4.06 15.20
C LEU A 410 -10.70 5.36 15.49
N LEU A 411 -10.00 6.49 15.41
CA LEU A 411 -10.48 7.80 15.80
C LEU A 411 -10.35 8.79 14.63
N ASP A 412 -11.35 8.86 13.75
CA ASP A 412 -11.31 9.78 12.59
C ASP A 412 -11.12 11.23 13.06
N ILE A 413 -10.03 11.87 12.64
CA ILE A 413 -9.56 13.15 13.18
C ILE A 413 -10.58 14.28 12.98
N ASP A 414 -11.44 14.17 11.97
CA ASP A 414 -12.45 15.18 11.68
C ASP A 414 -13.72 14.96 12.53
N GLU A 415 -14.00 13.74 12.94
CA GLU A 415 -15.19 13.35 13.71
C GLU A 415 -14.93 13.37 15.23
N THR A 416 -13.67 13.18 15.66
CA THR A 416 -13.30 13.14 17.08
C THR A 416 -13.29 14.52 17.72
N ASP A 417 -13.67 14.58 19.00
CA ASP A 417 -13.52 15.77 19.81
C ASP A 417 -12.06 16.00 20.25
N GLU A 418 -11.82 17.12 20.93
CA GLU A 418 -10.49 17.55 21.38
C GLU A 418 -9.87 16.72 22.51
N ASN A 419 -10.63 15.79 23.10
CA ASN A 419 -10.22 14.96 24.22
C ASN A 419 -10.15 13.46 23.87
N ASP A 420 -10.84 12.99 22.83
CA ASP A 420 -10.90 11.59 22.43
C ASP A 420 -9.52 10.94 22.27
N LEU A 421 -8.61 11.59 21.52
CA LEU A 421 -7.23 11.11 21.34
C LEU A 421 -6.50 11.01 22.68
N PHE A 422 -6.65 12.02 23.54
CA PHE A 422 -5.98 12.08 24.83
C PHE A 422 -6.52 11.03 25.82
N ASN A 423 -7.84 10.88 25.88
CA ASN A 423 -8.52 9.91 26.73
C ASN A 423 -8.16 8.48 26.30
N THR A 424 -8.15 8.21 24.99
CA THR A 424 -7.79 6.89 24.45
C THR A 424 -6.33 6.57 24.70
N ALA A 425 -5.41 7.51 24.44
CA ALA A 425 -3.99 7.31 24.72
C ALA A 425 -3.72 7.11 26.22
N THR A 426 -4.42 7.86 27.06
CA THR A 426 -4.35 7.70 28.52
C THR A 426 -4.84 6.32 28.96
N ALA A 427 -6.00 5.86 28.44
CA ALA A 427 -6.55 4.56 28.76
C ALA A 427 -5.62 3.41 28.35
N ILE A 428 -5.01 3.50 27.16
CA ILE A 428 -3.98 2.55 26.70
C ILE A 428 -2.77 2.59 27.63
N HIS A 429 -2.29 3.78 27.98
CA HIS A 429 -1.09 3.94 28.80
C HIS A 429 -1.25 3.42 30.23
N GLU A 430 -2.40 3.71 30.84
CA GLU A 430 -2.77 3.24 32.19
C GLU A 430 -3.04 1.72 32.21
N ASN A 431 -3.44 1.12 31.08
CA ASN A 431 -3.72 -0.31 30.92
C ASN A 431 -2.80 -0.98 29.88
N TYR A 432 -1.52 -0.66 29.91
CA TYR A 432 -0.60 -1.02 28.83
C TYR A 432 -0.46 -2.52 28.61
N GLU A 433 -0.25 -3.30 29.68
CA GLU A 433 -0.09 -4.75 29.60
C GLU A 433 -1.32 -5.43 28.97
N LYS A 434 -2.52 -4.92 29.27
CA LYS A 434 -3.77 -5.40 28.67
C LYS A 434 -3.82 -5.07 27.17
N SER A 435 -3.38 -3.87 26.80
CA SER A 435 -3.34 -3.41 25.40
C SER A 435 -2.32 -4.21 24.58
N GLU A 436 -1.13 -4.43 25.12
CA GLU A 436 -0.08 -5.26 24.50
C GLU A 436 -0.55 -6.72 24.34
N LYS A 437 -1.18 -7.28 25.38
CA LYS A 437 -1.74 -8.64 25.32
C LYS A 437 -2.79 -8.77 24.21
N ARG A 438 -3.69 -7.78 24.07
CA ARG A 438 -4.73 -7.76 23.03
C ARG A 438 -4.13 -7.87 21.62
N ILE A 439 -3.03 -7.16 21.36
CA ILE A 439 -2.33 -7.19 20.07
C ILE A 439 -1.67 -8.56 19.87
N LYS A 440 -0.99 -9.07 20.90
CA LYS A 440 -0.33 -10.37 20.86
C LYS A 440 -1.30 -11.52 20.56
N ASP A 441 -2.50 -11.48 21.14
CA ASP A 441 -3.52 -12.52 20.94
C ASP A 441 -4.09 -12.51 19.50
N MET A 442 -4.10 -11.36 18.84
CA MET A 442 -4.62 -11.17 17.48
C MET A 442 -3.66 -11.66 16.38
N MET A 443 -2.35 -11.45 16.56
CA MET A 443 -1.34 -11.72 15.52
C MET A 443 -1.36 -13.16 14.95
N PRO A 444 -1.50 -14.24 15.76
CA PRO A 444 -1.59 -15.60 15.23
C PRO A 444 -2.77 -15.83 14.28
N ILE A 445 -3.90 -15.15 14.51
CA ILE A 445 -5.10 -15.26 13.65
C ILE A 445 -4.83 -14.64 12.27
N LEU A 446 -4.19 -13.47 12.25
CA LEU A 446 -3.79 -12.81 11.01
C LEU A 446 -2.77 -13.65 10.26
N GLU A 447 -1.77 -14.17 10.97
CA GLU A 447 -0.74 -15.02 10.36
C GLU A 447 -1.32 -16.30 9.76
N ALA A 448 -2.25 -16.97 10.45
CA ALA A 448 -2.92 -18.15 9.91
C ALA A 448 -3.67 -17.85 8.61
N LYS A 449 -4.39 -16.72 8.53
CA LYS A 449 -5.07 -16.28 7.30
C LYS A 449 -4.08 -15.97 6.17
N ALA A 450 -2.96 -15.33 6.48
CA ALA A 450 -1.96 -15.02 5.47
C ALA A 450 -1.25 -16.27 4.92
N LEU A 451 -0.92 -17.22 5.80
CA LEU A 451 -0.33 -18.50 5.42
C LEU A 451 -1.29 -19.36 4.59
N SER A 452 -2.61 -19.25 4.80
CA SER A 452 -3.59 -19.96 3.97
C SER A 452 -3.55 -19.50 2.51
N THR A 453 -3.32 -18.20 2.26
CA THR A 453 -3.13 -17.69 0.89
C THR A 453 -1.92 -18.34 0.21
N ILE A 454 -0.80 -18.51 0.93
CA ILE A 454 0.38 -19.19 0.36
C ILE A 454 0.08 -20.67 0.10
N ALA A 455 -0.72 -21.32 0.95
CA ALA A 455 -1.16 -22.69 0.72
C ALA A 455 -2.06 -22.82 -0.52
N GLU A 456 -3.01 -21.89 -0.72
CA GLU A 456 -3.87 -21.83 -1.91
C GLU A 456 -3.05 -21.66 -3.20
N ILE A 457 -2.04 -20.78 -3.17
CA ILE A 457 -1.09 -20.63 -4.28
C ILE A 457 -0.39 -21.97 -4.56
N LYS A 458 0.17 -22.62 -3.54
CA LYS A 458 0.87 -23.91 -3.70
C LYS A 458 -0.02 -25.02 -4.23
N LEU A 459 -1.32 -25.00 -3.94
CA LEU A 459 -2.27 -25.94 -4.53
C LEU A 459 -2.46 -25.65 -6.02
N ALA A 460 -2.65 -24.38 -6.40
CA ALA A 460 -2.76 -23.98 -7.80
C ALA A 460 -1.50 -24.33 -8.62
N PHE A 461 -0.30 -24.32 -8.01
CA PHE A 461 0.95 -24.78 -8.64
C PHE A 461 0.96 -26.26 -9.04
N LYS A 462 0.16 -27.11 -8.38
CA LYS A 462 0.19 -28.58 -8.55
C LYS A 462 -0.92 -29.12 -9.46
N GLU A 463 -1.89 -28.29 -9.82
CA GLU A 463 -3.01 -28.66 -10.69
C GLU A 463 -2.64 -28.61 -12.19
N GLU A 464 -1.40 -28.25 -12.52
CA GLU A 464 -0.77 -28.27 -13.86
C GLU A 464 0.45 -29.20 -13.88
#